data_AF-A0A951BGG4-F1
#
_entry.id   AF-A0A951BGG4-F1
#
_cell.length_a   1.000
_cell.length_b   1.000
_cell.length_c   1.000
_cell.angle_alpha   90.00
_cell.angle_beta   90.00
_cell.angle_gamma   90.00
#
_symmetry.space_group_name_H-M   'P 1'
#
loop_
_entity.id
_entity.type
_entity.pdbx_description
1 polymer ?
#
loop_
_entity_poly.entity_id
_entity_poly.type
_entity_poly.pdbx_seq_one_letter_code
_entity_poly.pdbx_strand_id
1 'polypeptide(L)'
;ALTLYGGAYLGEVFRAGVNAVPEGQFEAACAVGLTRVQSWRRIIAPQALVRVIPPATSTLITMIKESALLSVIGTPELTFQMLSLNTTTFRSLEIFAVGSALYFALNYPIALAAEYVYRRKRVDFGLQRI
;
A
#
# COMPACT_ATOMS: atom_id res chain seq x y z
N ALA A 1 -13.09 -1.67 -13.22
CA ALA A 1 -11.85 -2.39 -13.60
C ALA A 1 -10.73 -2.18 -12.57
N LEU A 2 -10.25 -0.95 -12.35
CA LEU A 2 -9.17 -0.66 -11.40
C LEU A 2 -9.45 -1.10 -9.95
N THR A 3 -10.70 -0.98 -9.50
CA THR A 3 -11.14 -1.46 -8.16
C THR A 3 -11.08 -2.98 -8.02
N LEU A 4 -11.41 -3.73 -9.08
CA LEU A 4 -11.35 -5.19 -9.09
C LEU A 4 -9.88 -5.67 -9.07
N TYR A 5 -9.03 -5.04 -9.89
CA TYR A 5 -7.60 -5.30 -9.90
C TYR A 5 -6.96 -5.00 -8.54
N GLY A 6 -7.21 -3.80 -7.99
CA GLY A 6 -6.70 -3.39 -6.69
C GLY A 6 -7.22 -4.27 -5.55
N GLY A 7 -8.49 -4.68 -5.60
CA GLY A 7 -9.09 -5.58 -4.61
C GLY A 7 -8.44 -6.97 -4.63
N ALA A 8 -8.19 -7.54 -5.80
CA ALA A 8 -7.49 -8.82 -5.94
C ALA A 8 -6.05 -8.73 -5.40
N TYR A 9 -5.32 -7.67 -5.75
CA TYR A 9 -3.95 -7.44 -5.29
C TYR A 9 -3.88 -7.24 -3.77
N LEU A 10 -4.79 -6.42 -3.21
CA LEU A 10 -4.87 -6.22 -1.77
C LEU A 10 -5.23 -7.53 -1.05
N GLY A 11 -6.17 -8.32 -1.57
CA GLY A 11 -6.50 -9.63 -1.01
C GLY A 11 -5.29 -10.55 -0.90
N GLU A 12 -4.46 -10.60 -1.93
CA GLU A 12 -3.22 -11.37 -1.93
C GLU A 12 -2.19 -10.82 -0.94
N VAL A 13 -2.06 -9.49 -0.84
CA VAL A 13 -1.21 -8.84 0.17
C VAL A 13 -1.64 -9.18 1.59
N PHE A 14 -2.96 -9.16 1.88
CA PHE A 14 -3.49 -9.56 3.19
C PHE A 14 -3.21 -11.03 3.48
N ARG A 15 -3.45 -11.92 2.50
CA ARG A 15 -3.17 -13.36 2.60
C ARG A 15 -1.69 -13.62 2.88
N ALA A 16 -0.81 -12.97 2.12
CA ALA A 16 0.63 -13.05 2.29
C ALA A 16 1.08 -12.53 3.66
N GLY A 17 0.50 -11.43 4.14
CA GLY A 17 0.80 -10.87 5.45
C GLY A 17 0.42 -11.78 6.62
N VAL A 18 -0.68 -12.53 6.50
CA VAL A 18 -1.08 -13.57 7.45
C VAL A 18 -0.10 -14.76 7.40
N ASN A 19 0.24 -15.25 6.20
CA ASN A 19 1.16 -16.37 6.03
C ASN A 19 2.61 -16.04 6.44
N ALA A 20 2.96 -14.75 6.46
CA ALA A 20 4.26 -14.28 6.92
C ALA A 20 4.42 -14.29 8.46
N VAL A 21 3.35 -14.56 9.21
CA VAL A 21 3.43 -14.78 10.66
C VAL A 21 4.02 -16.18 10.92
N PRO A 22 5.10 -16.31 11.70
CA PRO A 22 5.70 -17.61 12.00
C PRO A 22 4.71 -18.57 12.64
N GLU A 23 4.69 -19.82 12.20
CA GLU A 23 3.80 -20.86 12.75
C GLU A 23 4.01 -21.07 14.26
N GLY A 24 5.25 -20.89 14.74
CA GLY A 24 5.56 -20.95 16.19
C GLY A 24 4.80 -19.95 17.05
N GLN A 25 4.25 -18.86 16.50
CA GLN A 25 3.35 -17.94 17.23
C GLN A 25 2.01 -18.60 17.56
N PHE A 26 1.50 -19.46 16.67
CA PHE A 26 0.30 -20.25 16.93
C PHE A 26 0.57 -21.32 17.99
N GLU A 27 1.68 -22.03 17.86
CA GLU A 27 2.08 -23.07 18.83
C GLU A 27 2.31 -22.47 20.21
N ALA A 28 3.02 -21.34 20.29
CA ALA A 28 3.24 -20.62 21.54
C ALA A 28 1.91 -20.16 22.16
N ALA A 29 0.99 -19.58 21.37
CA ALA A 29 -0.32 -19.16 21.86
C ALA A 29 -1.12 -20.32 22.46
N CYS A 30 -1.09 -21.49 21.80
CA CYS A 30 -1.72 -22.71 22.30
C CYS A 30 -1.02 -23.21 23.58
N ALA A 31 0.31 -23.15 23.66
CA ALA A 31 1.08 -23.57 24.84
C ALA A 31 0.77 -22.73 26.09
N VAL A 32 0.42 -21.44 25.93
CA VAL A 32 -0.04 -20.58 27.04
C VAL A 32 -1.55 -20.68 27.31
N GLY A 33 -2.25 -21.61 26.66
CA GLY A 33 -3.68 -21.88 26.89
C GLY A 33 -4.65 -20.89 26.26
N LEU A 34 -4.22 -20.12 25.24
CA LEU A 34 -5.12 -19.22 24.52
C LEU A 34 -6.07 -19.98 23.60
N THR A 35 -7.34 -19.58 23.56
CA THR A 35 -8.28 -20.10 22.57
C THR A 35 -7.96 -19.57 21.18
N ARG A 36 -8.36 -20.28 20.12
CA ARG A 36 -8.12 -19.87 18.73
C ARG A 36 -8.50 -18.41 18.46
N VAL A 37 -9.65 -17.97 18.98
CA VAL A 37 -10.12 -16.57 18.82
C VAL A 37 -9.22 -15.58 19.57
N GLN A 38 -8.76 -15.93 20.77
CA GLN A 38 -7.83 -15.11 21.54
C GLN A 38 -6.47 -15.01 20.85
N SER A 39 -5.93 -16.13 20.36
CA SER A 39 -4.67 -16.17 19.60
C SER A 39 -4.76 -15.26 18.38
N TRP A 40 -5.83 -15.38 17.58
CA TRP A 40 -6.03 -14.53 16.40
C TRP A 40 -6.11 -13.05 16.76
N ARG A 41 -6.94 -12.68 17.73
CA ARG A 41 -7.17 -11.27 18.07
C ARG A 41 -5.97 -10.59 18.73
N ARG A 42 -5.21 -11.32 19.55
CA ARG A 42 -4.15 -10.74 20.39
C ARG A 42 -2.76 -10.88 19.79
N ILE A 43 -2.52 -11.91 18.98
CA ILE A 43 -1.17 -12.27 18.51
C ILE A 43 -1.10 -12.18 16.99
N ILE A 44 -1.89 -12.98 16.27
CA ILE A 44 -1.70 -13.17 14.83
C ILE A 44 -2.19 -11.98 14.02
N ALA A 45 -3.43 -11.51 14.23
CA ALA A 45 -3.99 -10.40 13.47
C ALA A 45 -3.16 -9.10 13.58
N PRO A 46 -2.75 -8.63 14.78
CA PRO A 46 -1.94 -7.42 14.86
C PRO A 46 -0.56 -7.59 14.20
N GLN A 47 0.07 -8.76 14.33
CA GLN A 47 1.35 -9.06 13.68
C GLN A 47 1.25 -9.11 12.15
N ALA A 48 0.20 -9.74 11.63
CA ALA A 48 -0.07 -9.79 10.20
C ALA A 48 -0.33 -8.38 9.66
N LEU A 49 -1.13 -7.58 10.36
CA LEU A 49 -1.47 -6.22 9.93
C LEU A 49 -0.23 -5.33 9.80
N VAL A 50 0.73 -5.43 10.73
CA VAL A 50 2.00 -4.67 10.64
C VAL A 50 2.82 -5.10 9.43
N ARG A 51 2.82 -6.40 9.08
CA ARG A 51 3.51 -6.93 7.89
C ARG A 51 2.81 -6.52 6.57
N VAL A 52 1.50 -6.32 6.60
CA VAL A 52 0.70 -5.88 5.44
C VAL A 52 0.96 -4.41 5.07
N ILE A 53 1.32 -3.55 6.03
CA ILE A 53 1.44 -2.10 5.80
C ILE A 53 2.38 -1.76 4.62
N PRO A 54 3.67 -2.19 4.61
CA PRO A 54 4.58 -1.84 3.50
C PRO A 54 4.10 -2.29 2.11
N PRO A 55 3.74 -3.56 1.87
CA PRO A 55 3.26 -3.99 0.56
C PRO A 55 1.92 -3.34 0.18
N ALA A 56 1.01 -3.10 1.13
CA ALA A 56 -0.25 -2.41 0.85
C ALA A 56 -0.02 -0.96 0.41
N THR A 57 0.93 -0.25 1.02
CA THR A 57 1.32 1.10 0.59
C THR A 57 1.93 1.07 -0.81
N SER A 58 2.78 0.09 -1.11
CA SER A 58 3.33 -0.08 -2.45
C SER A 58 2.24 -0.29 -3.50
N THR A 59 1.27 -1.18 -3.21
CA THR A 59 0.11 -1.41 -4.09
C THR A 59 -0.69 -0.14 -4.31
N LEU A 60 -0.93 0.65 -3.25
CA LEU A 60 -1.67 1.91 -3.36
C LEU A 60 -0.94 2.93 -4.25
N ILE A 61 0.39 3.08 -4.09
CA ILE A 61 1.21 3.96 -4.93
C ILE A 61 1.16 3.51 -6.40
N THR A 62 1.21 2.20 -6.65
CA THR A 62 1.07 1.64 -8.00
C THR A 62 -0.31 1.94 -8.59
N MET A 63 -1.39 1.77 -7.82
CA MET A 63 -2.75 2.08 -8.28
C MET A 63 -2.92 3.55 -8.65
N ILE A 64 -2.30 4.48 -7.91
CA ILE A 64 -2.29 5.90 -8.26
C ILE A 64 -1.62 6.11 -9.63
N LYS A 65 -0.51 5.43 -9.90
CA LYS A 65 0.18 5.51 -11.20
C LYS A 65 -0.65 4.87 -12.32
N GLU A 66 -1.26 3.72 -12.08
CA GLU A 66 -2.11 3.05 -13.06
C GLU A 66 -3.38 3.84 -13.38
N SER A 67 -3.89 4.64 -12.44
CA SER A 67 -5.03 5.53 -12.71
C SER A 67 -4.72 6.60 -13.77
N ALA A 68 -3.43 6.95 -13.98
CA ALA A 68 -3.02 7.85 -15.05
C ALA A 68 -3.35 7.28 -16.44
N LEU A 69 -3.40 5.95 -16.61
CA LEU A 69 -3.78 5.33 -17.89
C LEU A 69 -5.28 5.56 -18.22
N LEU A 70 -6.12 5.81 -17.20
CA LEU A 70 -7.54 6.11 -17.41
C LEU A 70 -7.77 7.49 -18.06
N SER A 71 -6.76 8.36 -18.04
CA SER A 71 -6.77 9.64 -18.77
C SER A 71 -6.97 9.45 -20.27
N VAL A 72 -6.47 8.36 -20.85
CA VAL A 72 -6.60 8.03 -22.28
C VAL A 72 -8.06 7.82 -22.67
N ILE A 73 -8.89 7.35 -21.73
CA ILE A 73 -10.33 7.10 -21.93
C ILE A 73 -11.15 8.34 -21.50
N GLY A 74 -10.50 9.48 -21.24
CA GLY A 74 -11.16 10.75 -20.93
C GLY A 74 -11.61 10.90 -19.47
N THR A 75 -11.05 10.10 -18.56
CA THR A 75 -11.36 10.25 -17.12
C THR A 75 -10.66 11.50 -16.58
N PRO A 76 -11.39 12.47 -15.97
CA PRO A 76 -10.79 13.70 -15.48
C PRO A 76 -9.96 13.45 -14.21
N GLU A 77 -8.65 13.32 -14.39
CA GLU A 77 -7.64 13.25 -13.32
C GLU A 77 -6.38 14.09 -13.67
N LEU A 78 -5.30 13.97 -12.90
CA LEU A 78 -4.08 14.78 -13.06
C LEU A 78 -3.42 14.64 -14.44
N THR A 79 -3.22 13.41 -14.94
CA THR A 79 -2.67 13.16 -16.28
C THR A 79 -3.60 13.67 -17.39
N PHE A 80 -4.92 13.58 -17.21
CA PHE A 80 -5.89 14.16 -18.14
C PHE A 80 -5.74 15.68 -18.24
N GLN A 81 -5.57 16.37 -17.11
CA GLN A 81 -5.32 17.81 -17.10
C GLN A 81 -3.98 18.15 -17.77
N MET A 82 -2.95 17.35 -17.54
CA MET A 82 -1.65 17.51 -18.21
C MET A 82 -1.79 17.38 -19.74
N LEU A 83 -2.51 16.37 -20.22
CA LEU A 83 -2.77 16.16 -21.65
C LEU A 83 -3.57 17.32 -22.26
N SER A 84 -4.59 17.82 -21.55
CA SER A 84 -5.39 18.98 -21.98
C SER A 84 -4.57 20.29 -22.06
N LEU A 85 -3.69 20.53 -21.08
CA LEU A 85 -2.77 21.67 -21.12
C LEU A 85 -1.72 21.51 -22.22
N ASN A 86 -1.33 20.28 -22.52
CA ASN A 86 -0.35 20.00 -23.57
C ASN A 86 -0.88 20.34 -24.96
N THR A 87 -2.13 20.00 -25.25
CA THR A 87 -2.75 20.28 -26.56
C THR A 87 -3.01 21.77 -26.80
N THR A 88 -3.09 22.57 -25.74
CA THR A 88 -3.32 24.02 -25.83
C THR A 88 -2.02 24.83 -25.84
N THR A 89 -1.02 24.40 -25.06
CA THR A 89 0.21 25.19 -24.84
C THR A 89 1.41 24.65 -25.63
N PHE A 90 1.37 23.39 -26.08
CA PHE A 90 2.46 22.68 -26.78
C PHE A 90 3.80 22.63 -26.02
N ARG A 91 3.80 22.89 -24.70
CA ARG A 91 4.98 22.86 -23.81
C ARG A 91 5.11 21.52 -23.08
N SER A 92 5.36 20.44 -23.83
CA SER A 92 5.36 19.06 -23.28
C SER A 92 6.32 18.86 -22.12
N LEU A 93 7.59 19.28 -22.27
CA LEU A 93 8.61 19.01 -21.25
C LEU A 93 8.24 19.63 -19.90
N GLU A 94 7.77 20.88 -19.89
CA GLU A 94 7.42 21.58 -18.65
C GLU A 94 6.20 20.98 -17.97
N ILE A 95 5.17 20.66 -18.76
CA ILE A 95 3.92 20.09 -18.23
C ILE A 95 4.18 18.72 -17.63
N PHE A 96 4.94 17.84 -18.30
CA PHE A 96 5.27 16.52 -17.77
C PHE A 96 6.25 16.58 -16.59
N ALA A 97 7.18 17.55 -16.56
CA ALA A 97 8.07 17.76 -15.43
C ALA A 97 7.29 18.20 -14.17
N VAL A 98 6.40 19.19 -14.31
CA VAL A 98 5.54 19.65 -13.22
C VAL A 98 4.58 18.55 -12.77
N GLY A 99 3.94 17.85 -13.72
CA GLY A 99 3.07 16.73 -13.41
C GLY A 99 3.77 15.59 -12.67
N SER A 100 4.99 15.25 -13.07
CA SER A 100 5.81 14.26 -12.36
C SER A 100 6.13 14.72 -10.95
N ALA A 101 6.46 16.00 -10.75
CA ALA A 101 6.69 16.58 -9.43
C ALA A 101 5.42 16.55 -8.56
N LEU A 102 4.23 16.76 -9.14
CA LEU A 102 2.95 16.65 -8.43
C LEU A 102 2.64 15.21 -8.03
N TYR A 103 2.82 14.23 -8.93
CA TYR A 103 2.69 12.81 -8.58
C TYR A 103 3.67 12.42 -7.48
N PHE A 104 4.91 12.92 -7.52
CA PHE A 104 5.88 12.69 -6.46
C PHE A 104 5.42 13.33 -5.14
N ALA A 105 4.99 14.60 -5.16
CA ALA A 105 4.49 15.31 -3.99
C ALA A 105 3.25 14.66 -3.37
N LEU A 106 2.45 13.94 -4.15
CA LEU A 106 1.31 13.16 -3.67
C LEU A 106 1.76 11.84 -3.02
N ASN A 107 2.63 11.08 -3.70
CA ASN A 107 3.01 9.73 -3.28
C ASN A 107 4.03 9.72 -2.14
N TYR A 108 4.96 10.69 -2.12
CA TYR A 108 6.05 10.74 -1.16
C TYR A 108 5.57 10.90 0.30
N PRO A 109 4.64 11.81 0.64
CA PRO A 109 4.10 11.92 2.00
C PRO A 109 3.36 10.65 2.44
N ILE A 110 2.64 9.99 1.52
CA ILE A 110 1.93 8.73 1.80
C ILE A 110 2.93 7.63 2.16
N ALA A 111 3.99 7.50 1.35
CA ALA A 111 5.06 6.55 1.61
C ALA A 111 5.73 6.81 2.97
N LEU A 112 6.03 8.07 3.27
CA LEU A 112 6.69 8.46 4.51
C LEU A 112 5.79 8.24 5.75
N ALA A 113 4.51 8.57 5.65
CA ALA A 113 3.53 8.33 6.71
C ALA A 113 3.36 6.83 6.98
N ALA A 114 3.26 6.02 5.93
CA ALA A 114 3.18 4.56 6.06
C ALA A 114 4.45 3.98 6.68
N GLU A 115 5.63 4.42 6.26
CA GLU A 115 6.91 3.98 6.81
C GLU A 115 7.05 4.39 8.29
N TYR A 116 6.58 5.59 8.66
CA TYR A 116 6.53 6.03 10.05
C TYR A 116 5.63 5.13 10.91
N VAL A 117 4.41 4.85 10.46
CA VAL A 117 3.47 3.96 11.15
C VAL A 117 4.05 2.54 11.26
N TYR A 118 4.65 2.04 10.17
CA TYR A 118 5.30 0.74 10.15
C TYR A 118 6.46 0.68 11.15
N ARG A 119 7.38 1.65 11.12
CA ARG A 119 8.52 1.70 12.04
C ARG A 119 8.08 1.74 13.50
N ARG A 120 7.07 2.55 13.82
CA ARG A 120 6.52 2.63 15.18
C ARG A 120 5.96 1.29 15.64
N LYS A 121 5.11 0.65 14.83
CA LYS A 121 4.48 -0.62 15.20
C LYS A 121 5.44 -1.82 15.11
N ARG A 122 6.49 -1.75 14.29
CA ARG A 122 7.48 -2.84 14.15
C ARG A 122 8.23 -3.09 15.44
N VAL A 123 8.53 -2.03 16.20
CA VAL A 123 9.22 -2.12 17.50
C VAL A 123 8.35 -2.83 18.53
N ASP A 124 7.07 -2.50 18.59
CA ASP A 124 6.11 -3.08 19.56
C ASP A 124 5.95 -4.61 19.41
N PHE A 125 6.12 -5.14 18.19
CA PHE A 125 5.91 -6.57 17.89
C PHE A 125 7.22 -7.36 17.65
N GLY A 126 8.39 -6.79 17.95
CA GLY A 126 9.66 -7.53 17.92
C GLY A 126 10.05 -8.09 16.55
N LEU A 127 9.59 -7.49 15.46
CA LEU A 127 9.78 -7.98 14.08
C LEU A 127 11.19 -7.69 13.52
N GLN A 128 12.23 -7.76 14.36
CA GLN A 128 13.61 -7.32 14.04
C GLN A 128 14.41 -8.27 13.14
N ARG A 129 13.90 -9.48 12.87
CA ARG A 129 14.60 -10.48 12.05
C ARG A 129 13.70 -10.99 10.92
N ILE A 130 13.72 -10.28 9.80
CA ILE A 130 13.63 -10.84 8.44
C ILE A 130 14.70 -10.11 7.63
#